data_AF-A0A949M140-F1
#
_entry.id   AF-A0A949M140-F1
#
_cell.length_a   1.000
_cell.length_b   1.000
_cell.length_c   1.000
_cell.angle_alpha   90.00
_cell.angle_beta   90.00
_cell.angle_gamma   90.00
#
_symmetry.space_group_name_H-M   'P 1'
#
loop_
_entity.id
_entity.type
_entity.pdbx_description
1 polymer ?
#
loop_
_entity_poly.entity_id
_entity_poly.type
_entity_poly.pdbx_seq_one_letter_code
_entity_poly.pdbx_strand_id
1 'polypeptide(L)'
;MPPKPSPAPRQGPRAQRTATRHEREARRQRAVVLLTAATVGLAVFAMLVGLAYDQLWVPSRPVARVGDATLTNADYWTERRRDHARTITQNLAFASFGPEFAAQFLGDIGRLDAEVDQLRTAEVDETVVARWVERQTLRQAATREFGVAVDDGAVAQAFMSLYGEAFDPTPDLTSPVPPLPEPTAVATAVLSATVVPGTPTATLPPTATLPPTATLPPTATLPPTATLPPTATALPDAALTREAKVLDTIFNAYLDQLAQIDSLRQPNLTIDDFRAALHDQFADQALTDVVQARLVPDEGFVVSEQPRQLRTRQIALRVDPAATDREAAFVARLADAETVRAELDAGADFATLARERSDDTRSREDGGTVAAFDWSGATDGGEQIDPAYLEVARGLEAGAISAPFRTTFGWHIVQVVERVVDERPAQLRTARTTAFEAWIAEQRDRTPVERIPAQSPTPTAEPTGTAAPLPTVDLAAPPSPTPLPSPTPLPLEGVTATPTGD
;
A
#
# COMPACT_ATOMS: atom_id res chain seq x y z
N MET A 1 59.26 -111.17 -34.59
CA MET A 1 59.83 -110.61 -33.34
C MET A 1 59.51 -109.12 -33.30
N PRO A 2 58.55 -108.67 -32.48
CA PRO A 2 58.27 -107.24 -32.33
C PRO A 2 59.25 -106.61 -31.32
N PRO A 3 59.74 -105.39 -31.57
CA PRO A 3 60.59 -104.67 -30.62
C PRO A 3 59.79 -104.11 -29.43
N LYS A 4 60.51 -104.07 -28.30
CA LYS A 4 60.15 -103.75 -26.91
C LYS A 4 59.36 -102.44 -26.73
N PRO A 5 58.38 -102.36 -25.80
CA PRO A 5 57.62 -101.12 -25.54
C PRO A 5 58.44 -100.09 -24.73
N SER A 6 58.35 -98.83 -25.15
CA SER A 6 58.89 -97.65 -24.45
C SER A 6 58.11 -97.35 -23.17
N PRO A 7 58.77 -96.92 -22.07
CA PRO A 7 58.09 -96.62 -20.81
C PRO A 7 57.42 -95.25 -20.82
N ALA A 8 56.22 -95.19 -20.23
CA ALA A 8 55.43 -93.98 -20.02
C ALA A 8 56.17 -92.95 -19.12
N PRO A 9 56.05 -91.63 -19.39
CA PRO A 9 56.63 -90.63 -18.52
C PRO A 9 55.84 -90.51 -17.21
N ARG A 10 56.56 -90.57 -16.10
CA ARG A 10 56.05 -90.29 -14.74
C ARG A 10 55.52 -88.85 -14.67
N GLN A 11 54.30 -88.70 -14.16
CA GLN A 11 53.76 -87.39 -13.77
C GLN A 11 54.62 -86.81 -12.64
N GLY A 12 55.32 -85.71 -12.91
CA GLY A 12 55.99 -84.91 -11.90
C GLY A 12 54.99 -84.10 -11.06
N PRO A 13 55.36 -83.70 -9.84
CA PRO A 13 54.47 -83.00 -8.92
C PRO A 13 54.06 -81.64 -9.50
N ARG A 14 52.77 -81.31 -9.35
CA ARG A 14 52.19 -80.02 -9.77
C ARG A 14 52.87 -78.90 -8.98
N ALA A 15 53.89 -78.29 -9.55
CA ALA A 15 54.59 -77.16 -8.95
C ALA A 15 53.62 -75.98 -8.83
N GLN A 16 53.17 -75.69 -7.60
CA GLN A 16 52.57 -74.40 -7.29
C GLN A 16 53.63 -73.33 -7.61
N ARG A 17 53.39 -72.59 -8.70
CA ARG A 17 54.21 -71.43 -9.07
C ARG A 17 54.23 -70.45 -7.89
N THR A 18 55.34 -70.43 -7.16
CA THR A 18 55.65 -69.41 -6.17
C THR A 18 55.85 -68.10 -6.91
N ALA A 19 54.79 -67.29 -6.98
CA ALA A 19 54.85 -65.93 -7.54
C ALA A 19 56.05 -65.19 -6.93
N THR A 20 56.93 -64.71 -7.81
CA THR A 20 58.15 -64.00 -7.43
C THR A 20 57.77 -62.72 -6.67
N ARG A 21 58.62 -62.31 -5.72
CA ARG A 21 58.37 -61.14 -4.83
C ARG A 21 57.96 -59.88 -5.63
N HIS A 22 58.55 -59.67 -6.80
CA HIS A 22 58.23 -58.58 -7.73
C HIS A 22 56.80 -58.62 -8.30
N GLU A 23 56.24 -59.79 -8.62
CA GLU A 23 54.86 -59.89 -9.13
C GLU A 23 53.82 -59.55 -8.05
N ARG A 24 54.13 -59.85 -6.79
CA ARG A 24 53.28 -59.48 -5.64
C ARG A 24 53.33 -57.98 -5.37
N GLU A 25 54.50 -57.36 -5.50
CA GLU A 25 54.67 -55.91 -5.36
C GLU A 25 53.97 -55.14 -6.50
N ALA A 26 54.09 -55.58 -7.75
CA ALA A 26 53.38 -54.97 -8.88
C ALA A 26 51.84 -55.10 -8.75
N ARG A 27 51.34 -56.24 -8.25
CA ARG A 27 49.90 -56.40 -7.95
C ARG A 27 49.46 -55.51 -6.80
N ARG A 28 50.27 -55.36 -5.75
CA ARG A 28 49.99 -54.45 -4.63
C ARG A 28 49.98 -52.99 -5.09
N GLN A 29 50.95 -52.57 -5.89
CA GLN A 29 50.99 -51.21 -6.46
C GLN A 29 49.78 -50.94 -7.36
N ARG A 30 49.41 -51.87 -8.26
CA ARG A 30 48.19 -51.74 -9.07
C ARG A 30 46.92 -51.72 -8.22
N ALA A 31 46.84 -52.55 -7.18
CA ALA A 31 45.71 -52.54 -6.25
C ALA A 31 45.61 -51.22 -5.47
N VAL A 32 46.75 -50.67 -5.03
CA VAL A 32 46.80 -49.35 -4.37
C VAL A 32 46.39 -48.24 -5.33
N VAL A 33 46.91 -48.23 -6.56
CA VAL A 33 46.55 -47.22 -7.59
C VAL A 33 45.08 -47.32 -7.98
N LEU A 34 44.53 -48.53 -8.11
CA LEU A 34 43.09 -48.71 -8.39
C LEU A 34 42.23 -48.27 -7.20
N LEU A 35 42.68 -48.54 -5.97
CA LEU A 35 41.97 -48.12 -4.77
C LEU A 35 42.00 -46.59 -4.62
N THR A 36 43.14 -45.94 -4.85
CA THR A 36 43.22 -44.46 -4.82
C THR A 36 42.44 -43.82 -5.97
N ALA A 37 42.47 -44.41 -7.17
CA ALA A 37 41.65 -43.94 -8.27
C ALA A 37 40.15 -44.11 -7.98
N ALA A 38 39.75 -45.20 -7.32
CA ALA A 38 38.38 -45.42 -6.90
C ALA A 38 37.94 -44.44 -5.79
N THR A 39 38.80 -44.13 -4.82
CA THR A 39 38.47 -43.14 -3.77
C THR A 39 38.38 -41.72 -4.33
N VAL A 40 39.29 -41.34 -5.22
CA VAL A 40 39.21 -40.03 -5.92
C VAL A 40 37.98 -39.97 -6.81
N GLY A 41 37.67 -41.04 -7.55
CA GLY A 41 36.46 -41.14 -8.36
C GLY A 41 35.18 -41.01 -7.53
N LEU A 42 35.13 -41.65 -6.37
CA LEU A 42 34.00 -41.55 -5.44
C LEU A 42 33.87 -40.13 -4.86
N ALA A 43 34.98 -39.47 -4.51
CA ALA A 43 34.97 -38.08 -4.02
C ALA A 43 34.47 -37.10 -5.08
N VAL A 44 34.94 -37.23 -6.33
CA VAL A 44 34.46 -36.42 -7.47
C VAL A 44 32.99 -36.69 -7.74
N PHE A 45 32.56 -37.96 -7.70
CA PHE A 45 31.14 -38.32 -7.86
C PHE A 45 30.28 -37.70 -6.76
N ALA A 46 30.69 -37.78 -5.49
CA ALA A 46 29.98 -37.15 -4.38
C ALA A 46 29.91 -35.61 -4.54
N MET A 47 30.99 -34.98 -5.02
CA MET A 47 31.01 -33.54 -5.34
C MET A 47 30.05 -33.20 -6.49
N LEU A 48 30.01 -34.00 -7.55
CA LEU A 48 29.08 -33.81 -8.67
C LEU A 48 27.62 -34.01 -8.24
N VAL A 49 27.34 -35.01 -7.39
CA VAL A 49 26.01 -35.23 -6.81
C VAL A 49 25.63 -34.08 -5.89
N GLY A 50 26.56 -33.58 -5.08
CA GLY A 50 26.35 -32.40 -4.24
C GLY A 50 26.03 -31.14 -5.07
N LEU A 51 26.80 -30.89 -6.13
CA LEU A 51 26.55 -29.81 -7.08
C LEU A 51 25.20 -29.98 -7.79
N ALA A 52 24.85 -31.19 -8.21
CA ALA A 52 23.56 -31.45 -8.83
C ALA A 52 22.39 -31.25 -7.84
N TYR A 53 22.56 -31.66 -6.58
CA TYR A 53 21.58 -31.42 -5.54
C TYR A 53 21.37 -29.92 -5.29
N ASP A 54 22.45 -29.16 -5.16
CA ASP A 54 22.41 -27.72 -4.90
C ASP A 54 21.89 -26.90 -6.10
N GLN A 55 22.29 -27.25 -7.33
CA GLN A 55 21.96 -26.48 -8.54
C GLN A 55 20.66 -26.91 -9.24
N LEU A 56 20.26 -28.18 -9.13
CA LEU A 56 19.08 -28.70 -9.85
C LEU A 56 17.93 -29.04 -8.90
N TRP A 57 18.21 -29.63 -7.73
CA TRP A 57 17.14 -30.17 -6.86
C TRP A 57 16.59 -29.14 -5.88
N VAL A 58 17.44 -28.39 -5.18
CA VAL A 58 17.00 -27.36 -4.21
C VAL A 58 16.18 -26.25 -4.89
N PRO A 59 16.60 -25.70 -6.06
CA PRO A 59 15.89 -24.59 -6.69
C PRO A 59 14.52 -24.98 -7.26
N SER A 60 14.30 -26.24 -7.64
CA SER A 60 13.04 -26.70 -8.21
C SER A 60 11.98 -27.10 -7.17
N ARG A 61 12.26 -27.01 -5.87
CA ARG A 61 11.26 -27.35 -4.84
C ARG A 61 10.15 -26.30 -4.80
N PRO A 62 8.87 -26.70 -4.75
CA PRO A 62 7.78 -25.76 -4.62
C PRO A 62 7.73 -25.18 -3.21
N VAL A 63 7.51 -23.86 -3.12
CA VAL A 63 7.28 -23.09 -1.89
C VAL A 63 5.78 -22.84 -1.71
N ALA A 64 5.09 -22.47 -2.81
CA ALA A 64 3.66 -22.22 -2.81
C ALA A 64 3.04 -22.56 -4.18
N ARG A 65 1.74 -22.81 -4.21
CA ARG A 65 0.94 -22.98 -5.43
C ARG A 65 -0.37 -22.22 -5.32
N VAL A 66 -0.77 -21.60 -6.43
CA VAL A 66 -2.03 -20.87 -6.58
C VAL A 66 -2.63 -21.25 -7.93
N GLY A 67 -3.66 -22.09 -7.91
CA GLY A 67 -4.24 -22.64 -9.13
C GLY A 67 -3.18 -23.31 -10.01
N ASP A 68 -2.96 -22.78 -11.21
CA ASP A 68 -2.00 -23.30 -12.18
C ASP A 68 -0.55 -22.78 -11.98
N ALA A 69 -0.35 -21.78 -11.12
CA ALA A 69 0.97 -21.21 -10.85
C ALA A 69 1.66 -21.92 -9.68
N THR A 70 2.94 -22.27 -9.85
CA THR A 70 3.80 -22.81 -8.78
C THR A 70 4.97 -21.87 -8.55
N LEU A 71 5.16 -21.44 -7.31
CA LEU A 71 6.35 -20.72 -6.86
C LEU A 71 7.42 -21.74 -6.48
N THR A 72 8.48 -21.86 -7.28
CA THR A 72 9.64 -22.68 -6.92
C THR A 72 10.60 -21.90 -6.01
N ASN A 73 11.56 -22.58 -5.37
CA ASN A 73 12.61 -21.91 -4.59
C ASN A 73 13.41 -20.91 -5.44
N ALA A 74 13.71 -21.26 -6.70
CA ALA A 74 14.35 -20.36 -7.64
C ALA A 74 13.52 -19.09 -7.85
N ASP A 75 12.23 -19.25 -8.14
CA ASP A 75 11.31 -18.13 -8.36
C ASP A 75 11.16 -17.28 -7.09
N TYR A 76 11.08 -17.92 -5.93
CA TYR A 76 11.02 -17.25 -4.64
C TYR A 76 12.26 -16.38 -4.39
N TRP A 77 13.47 -16.86 -4.70
CA TRP A 77 14.67 -16.04 -4.59
C TRP A 77 14.66 -14.86 -5.54
N THR A 78 14.11 -15.02 -6.75
CA THR A 78 13.91 -13.91 -7.68
C THR A 78 12.89 -12.90 -7.13
N GLU A 79 11.77 -13.34 -6.56
CA GLU A 79 10.80 -12.45 -5.91
C GLU A 79 11.42 -11.70 -4.72
N ARG A 80 12.29 -12.35 -3.93
CA ARG A 80 13.05 -11.72 -2.85
C ARG A 80 13.98 -10.62 -3.34
N ARG A 81 14.72 -10.87 -4.43
CA ARG A 81 15.59 -9.84 -5.04
C ARG A 81 14.76 -8.65 -5.53
N ARG A 82 13.62 -8.91 -6.17
CA ARG A 82 12.69 -7.86 -6.61
C ARG A 82 12.10 -7.07 -5.44
N ASP A 83 11.77 -7.73 -4.34
CA ASP A 83 11.28 -7.08 -3.12
C ASP A 83 12.31 -6.10 -2.52
N HIS A 84 13.58 -6.52 -2.43
CA HIS A 84 14.67 -5.63 -2.02
C HIS A 84 14.88 -4.47 -3.01
N ALA A 85 14.85 -4.72 -4.32
CA ALA A 85 14.97 -3.66 -5.33
C ALA A 85 13.82 -2.63 -5.24
N ARG A 86 12.59 -3.09 -4.99
CA ARG A 86 11.42 -2.22 -4.76
C ARG A 86 11.60 -1.37 -3.51
N THR A 87 12.01 -1.99 -2.41
CA THR A 87 12.25 -1.30 -1.13
C THR A 87 13.36 -0.26 -1.25
N ILE A 88 14.45 -0.59 -1.95
CA ILE A 88 15.54 0.36 -2.23
C ILE A 88 15.03 1.53 -3.06
N THR A 89 14.22 1.27 -4.09
CA THR A 89 13.62 2.34 -4.92
C THR A 89 12.76 3.28 -4.08
N GLN A 90 11.94 2.74 -3.17
CA GLN A 90 11.13 3.53 -2.25
C GLN A 90 12.01 4.36 -1.30
N ASN A 91 13.05 3.76 -0.72
CA ASN A 91 13.99 4.44 0.16
C ASN A 91 14.73 5.59 -0.53
N LEU A 92 15.16 5.38 -1.79
CA LEU A 92 15.76 6.43 -2.62
C LEU A 92 14.77 7.58 -2.87
N ALA A 93 13.52 7.26 -3.19
CA ALA A 93 12.47 8.27 -3.34
C ALA A 93 12.24 9.03 -2.03
N PHE A 94 12.18 8.36 -0.87
CA PHE A 94 11.99 9.02 0.41
C PHE A 94 13.18 9.89 0.83
N ALA A 95 14.40 9.48 0.49
CA ALA A 95 15.59 10.28 0.75
C ALA A 95 15.59 11.63 0.01
N SER A 96 14.81 11.75 -1.08
CA SER A 96 14.67 13.01 -1.83
C SER A 96 13.88 14.10 -1.07
N PHE A 97 13.10 13.75 -0.04
CA PHE A 97 12.27 14.72 0.71
C PHE A 97 13.05 15.57 1.72
N GLY A 98 14.30 15.21 2.06
CA GLY A 98 15.14 16.02 2.93
C GLY A 98 16.24 15.24 3.66
N PRO A 99 17.24 15.94 4.21
CA PRO A 99 18.42 15.32 4.82
C PRO A 99 18.11 14.50 6.08
N GLU A 100 17.10 14.88 6.86
CA GLU A 100 16.68 14.13 8.06
C GLU A 100 16.10 12.75 7.71
N PHE A 101 15.30 12.68 6.63
CA PHE A 101 14.76 11.42 6.12
C PHE A 101 15.86 10.59 5.44
N ALA A 102 16.74 11.23 4.68
CA ALA A 102 17.81 10.56 3.94
C ALA A 102 18.70 9.69 4.83
N ALA A 103 19.09 10.16 6.03
CA ALA A 103 19.99 9.41 6.91
C ALA A 103 19.45 8.02 7.31
N GLN A 104 18.15 7.90 7.56
CA GLN A 104 17.53 6.62 7.91
C GLN A 104 17.43 5.69 6.69
N PHE A 105 16.86 6.18 5.59
CA PHE A 105 16.54 5.34 4.42
C PHE A 105 17.76 4.93 3.62
N LEU A 106 18.78 5.79 3.53
CA LEU A 106 20.02 5.50 2.81
C LEU A 106 20.90 4.46 3.53
N GLY A 107 20.82 4.38 4.86
CA GLY A 107 21.50 3.34 5.65
C GLY A 107 20.95 1.95 5.37
N ASP A 108 19.63 1.83 5.16
CA ASP A 108 18.97 0.56 4.87
C ASP A 108 19.39 -0.04 3.51
N ILE A 109 19.75 0.78 2.53
CA ILE A 109 20.12 0.31 1.18
C ILE A 109 21.33 -0.64 1.24
N GLY A 110 22.38 -0.27 2.00
CA GLY A 110 23.55 -1.12 2.16
C GLY A 110 23.27 -2.42 2.92
N ARG A 111 22.29 -2.44 3.82
CA ARG A 111 21.86 -3.65 4.51
C ARG A 111 21.07 -4.56 3.58
N LEU A 112 20.07 -4.03 2.89
CA LEU A 112 19.22 -4.78 1.95
C LEU A 112 20.04 -5.42 0.83
N ASP A 113 21.04 -4.69 0.29
CA ASP A 113 21.96 -5.23 -0.69
C ASP A 113 22.81 -6.41 -0.15
N ALA A 114 23.27 -6.33 1.10
CA ALA A 114 24.07 -7.40 1.72
C ALA A 114 23.24 -8.68 1.96
N GLU A 115 21.94 -8.51 2.28
CA GLU A 115 21.03 -9.62 2.53
C GLU A 115 20.80 -10.48 1.28
N VAL A 116 21.00 -9.94 0.07
CA VAL A 116 20.82 -10.64 -1.21
C VAL A 116 21.68 -11.91 -1.29
N ASP A 117 22.91 -11.88 -0.78
CA ASP A 117 23.81 -13.04 -0.78
C ASP A 117 23.33 -14.17 0.13
N GLN A 118 22.55 -13.82 1.16
CA GLN A 118 22.07 -14.76 2.17
C GLN A 118 20.67 -15.31 1.85
N LEU A 119 20.01 -14.82 0.80
CA LEU A 119 18.63 -15.19 0.45
C LEU A 119 18.44 -16.71 0.23
N ARG A 120 19.47 -17.40 -0.26
CA ARG A 120 19.39 -18.85 -0.51
C ARG A 120 19.37 -19.69 0.76
N THR A 121 19.92 -19.15 1.84
CA THR A 121 20.04 -19.82 3.15
C THR A 121 19.08 -19.25 4.19
N ALA A 122 18.48 -18.09 3.92
CA ALA A 122 17.49 -17.46 4.78
C ALA A 122 16.20 -18.29 4.86
N GLU A 123 15.47 -18.14 5.97
CA GLU A 123 14.14 -18.71 6.11
C GLU A 123 13.17 -18.12 5.08
N VAL A 124 12.13 -18.88 4.75
CA VAL A 124 11.08 -18.41 3.84
C VAL A 124 10.31 -17.29 4.53
N ASP A 125 10.22 -16.16 3.85
CA ASP A 125 9.50 -14.99 4.31
C ASP A 125 8.07 -15.04 3.82
N GLU A 126 7.18 -15.21 4.79
CA GLU A 126 5.77 -15.40 4.56
C GLU A 126 5.09 -14.18 3.95
N THR A 127 5.64 -12.97 4.11
CA THR A 127 5.10 -11.75 3.52
C THR A 127 5.31 -11.72 2.00
N VAL A 128 6.47 -12.21 1.54
CA VAL A 128 6.81 -12.28 0.12
C VAL A 128 5.98 -13.36 -0.56
N VAL A 129 5.82 -14.52 0.09
CA VAL A 129 4.93 -15.59 -0.40
C VAL A 129 3.48 -15.11 -0.45
N ALA A 130 2.98 -14.45 0.60
CA ALA A 130 1.62 -13.91 0.62
C ALA A 130 1.37 -12.91 -0.51
N ARG A 131 2.30 -11.98 -0.73
CA ARG A 131 2.19 -11.00 -1.82
C ARG A 131 2.23 -11.66 -3.20
N TRP A 132 3.07 -12.67 -3.38
CA TRP A 132 3.08 -13.46 -4.62
C TRP A 132 1.73 -14.18 -4.83
N VAL A 133 1.18 -14.78 -3.77
CA VAL A 133 -0.14 -15.43 -3.82
C VAL A 133 -1.24 -14.46 -4.23
N GLU A 134 -1.27 -13.27 -3.62
CA GLU A 134 -2.24 -12.22 -3.95
C GLU A 134 -2.11 -11.77 -5.41
N ARG A 135 -0.87 -11.55 -5.87
CA ARG A 135 -0.58 -11.18 -7.26
C ARG A 135 -1.09 -12.23 -8.24
N GLN A 136 -0.80 -13.51 -7.98
CA GLN A 136 -1.27 -14.60 -8.83
C GLN A 136 -2.79 -14.73 -8.81
N THR A 137 -3.41 -14.58 -7.64
CA THR A 137 -4.87 -14.60 -7.49
C THR A 137 -5.52 -13.50 -8.33
N LEU A 138 -5.02 -12.27 -8.24
CA LEU A 138 -5.48 -11.13 -9.04
C LEU A 138 -5.32 -11.39 -10.54
N ARG A 139 -4.12 -11.76 -11.00
CA ARG A 139 -3.81 -11.97 -12.42
C ARG A 139 -4.64 -13.11 -13.03
N GLN A 140 -4.75 -14.23 -12.35
CA GLN A 140 -5.56 -15.37 -12.80
C GLN A 140 -7.05 -15.02 -12.81
N ALA A 141 -7.57 -14.37 -11.76
CA ALA A 141 -8.97 -14.00 -11.68
C ALA A 141 -9.35 -12.96 -12.74
N ALA A 142 -8.50 -11.94 -12.94
CA ALA A 142 -8.75 -10.91 -13.95
C ALA A 142 -8.73 -11.47 -15.38
N THR A 143 -7.81 -12.39 -15.67
CA THR A 143 -7.76 -13.09 -16.96
C THR A 143 -8.99 -13.97 -17.16
N ARG A 144 -9.38 -14.72 -16.14
CA ARG A 144 -10.51 -15.66 -16.18
C ARG A 144 -11.86 -14.97 -16.35
N GLU A 145 -12.10 -13.90 -15.60
CA GLU A 145 -13.42 -13.26 -15.50
C GLU A 145 -13.59 -12.11 -16.50
N PHE A 146 -12.53 -11.34 -16.76
CA PHE A 146 -12.60 -10.16 -17.63
C PHE A 146 -11.82 -10.30 -18.93
N GLY A 147 -10.99 -11.35 -19.09
CA GLY A 147 -10.15 -11.51 -20.28
C GLY A 147 -9.11 -10.40 -20.43
N VAL A 148 -8.70 -9.77 -19.32
CA VAL A 148 -7.79 -8.62 -19.32
C VAL A 148 -6.36 -9.09 -19.06
N ALA A 149 -5.44 -8.66 -19.93
CA ALA A 149 -4.01 -8.66 -19.69
C ALA A 149 -3.49 -7.22 -19.89
N VAL A 150 -2.57 -6.78 -19.02
CA VAL A 150 -1.96 -5.45 -19.12
C VAL A 150 -0.78 -5.52 -20.09
N ASP A 151 -0.74 -4.62 -21.07
CA ASP A 151 0.40 -4.48 -21.98
C ASP A 151 1.51 -3.63 -21.35
N ASP A 152 2.76 -3.85 -21.80
CA ASP A 152 3.94 -3.14 -21.28
C ASP A 152 3.85 -1.61 -21.43
N GLY A 153 3.13 -1.13 -22.45
CA GLY A 153 2.91 0.30 -22.66
C GLY A 153 2.04 0.94 -21.57
N ALA A 154 0.98 0.25 -21.15
CA ALA A 154 0.14 0.67 -20.04
C ALA A 154 0.91 0.67 -18.70
N VAL A 155 1.77 -0.33 -18.49
CA VAL A 155 2.65 -0.40 -17.31
C VAL A 155 3.62 0.78 -17.29
N ALA A 156 4.29 1.07 -18.41
CA ALA A 156 5.21 2.19 -18.55
C ALA A 156 4.53 3.54 -18.28
N GLN A 157 3.29 3.72 -18.72
CA GLN A 157 2.51 4.93 -18.45
C GLN A 157 2.16 5.08 -16.96
N ALA A 158 1.73 4.00 -16.30
CA ALA A 158 1.48 4.01 -14.87
C ALA A 158 2.77 4.30 -14.08
N PHE A 159 3.89 3.70 -14.47
CA PHE A 159 5.21 3.96 -13.90
C PHE A 159 5.59 5.44 -14.01
N MET A 160 5.44 6.02 -15.21
CA MET A 160 5.73 7.43 -15.46
C MET A 160 4.88 8.39 -14.64
N SER A 161 3.62 8.04 -14.37
CA SER A 161 2.72 8.89 -13.59
C SER A 161 3.21 9.13 -12.15
N LEU A 162 3.94 8.17 -11.56
CA LEU A 162 4.40 8.24 -10.18
C LEU A 162 5.89 8.62 -10.08
N TYR A 163 6.74 8.02 -10.91
CA TYR A 163 8.19 8.20 -10.82
C TYR A 163 8.77 9.19 -11.84
N GLY A 164 8.00 9.54 -12.88
CA GLY A 164 8.42 10.51 -13.88
C GLY A 164 8.77 11.85 -13.24
N GLU A 165 7.91 12.39 -12.36
CA GLU A 165 8.18 13.68 -11.72
C GLU A 165 9.42 13.68 -10.81
N ALA A 166 9.68 12.58 -10.10
CA ALA A 166 10.76 12.50 -9.12
C ALA A 166 12.14 12.24 -9.76
N PHE A 167 12.21 11.46 -10.84
CA PHE A 167 13.47 10.94 -11.39
C PHE A 167 13.74 11.31 -12.85
N ASP A 168 12.75 11.82 -13.58
CA ASP A 168 12.92 12.44 -14.90
C ASP A 168 11.85 13.52 -15.11
N PRO A 169 11.90 14.64 -14.36
CA PRO A 169 11.00 15.74 -14.59
C PRO A 169 11.24 16.19 -16.03
N THR A 170 10.29 15.89 -16.94
CA THR A 170 10.35 16.46 -18.27
C THR A 170 10.53 17.96 -18.09
N PRO A 171 11.55 18.60 -18.71
CA PRO A 171 11.61 20.05 -18.71
C PRO A 171 10.28 20.52 -19.28
N ASP A 172 9.59 21.38 -18.53
CA ASP A 172 8.27 21.93 -18.80
C ASP A 172 7.74 21.51 -20.17
N LEU A 173 6.67 20.70 -20.19
CA LEU A 173 5.67 20.96 -21.20
C LEU A 173 5.17 22.38 -20.89
N THR A 174 5.88 23.35 -21.47
CA THR A 174 5.21 24.48 -22.07
C THR A 174 4.11 23.82 -22.89
N SER A 175 2.92 23.77 -22.30
CA SER A 175 1.74 23.85 -23.12
C SER A 175 2.08 24.93 -24.14
N PRO A 176 1.91 24.73 -25.45
CA PRO A 176 1.60 25.87 -26.26
C PRO A 176 0.30 26.38 -25.63
N VAL A 177 0.42 27.29 -24.67
CA VAL A 177 -0.57 28.31 -24.47
C VAL A 177 -0.69 28.85 -25.88
N PRO A 178 -1.80 28.59 -26.62
CA PRO A 178 -2.03 29.38 -27.81
C PRO A 178 -1.86 30.81 -27.33
N PRO A 179 -1.00 31.63 -27.95
CA PRO A 179 -0.69 32.96 -27.43
C PRO A 179 -2.02 33.56 -27.04
N LEU A 180 -2.17 33.87 -25.75
CA LEU A 180 -3.32 34.62 -25.25
C LEU A 180 -3.49 35.72 -26.28
N PRO A 181 -4.63 35.84 -26.99
CA PRO A 181 -4.77 36.92 -27.94
C PRO A 181 -4.41 38.17 -27.15
N GLU A 182 -3.31 38.83 -27.55
CA GLU A 182 -3.00 40.14 -27.03
C GLU A 182 -4.33 40.88 -27.07
N PRO A 183 -4.74 41.58 -26.00
CA PRO A 183 -5.88 42.46 -26.12
C PRO A 183 -5.50 43.39 -27.25
N THR A 184 -6.07 43.11 -28.43
CA THR A 184 -5.98 44.00 -29.57
C THR A 184 -6.56 45.26 -29.00
N ALA A 185 -5.67 46.24 -28.78
CA ALA A 185 -6.06 47.54 -28.31
C ALA A 185 -7.13 47.99 -29.28
N VAL A 186 -8.39 47.89 -28.86
CA VAL A 186 -9.47 48.55 -29.52
C VAL A 186 -9.05 50.00 -29.44
N ALA A 187 -8.69 50.57 -30.58
CA ALA A 187 -8.35 51.97 -30.67
C ALA A 187 -9.53 52.73 -30.07
N THR A 188 -9.36 53.17 -28.83
CA THR A 188 -10.23 54.12 -28.17
C THR A 188 -10.11 55.38 -29.02
N ALA A 189 -11.03 55.55 -29.96
CA ALA A 189 -11.21 56.80 -30.67
C ALA A 189 -11.54 57.86 -29.63
N VAL A 190 -10.52 58.60 -29.23
CA VAL A 190 -10.63 59.81 -28.42
C VAL A 190 -11.35 60.84 -29.28
N LEU A 191 -12.69 60.90 -29.15
CA LEU A 191 -13.44 62.04 -29.64
C LEU A 191 -13.30 63.16 -28.59
N SER A 192 -12.40 64.09 -28.89
CA SER A 192 -12.28 65.37 -28.21
C SER A 192 -13.61 66.11 -28.27
N ALA A 193 -14.28 66.28 -27.13
CA ALA A 193 -15.38 67.22 -26.99
C ALA A 193 -14.84 68.56 -26.47
N THR A 194 -14.68 69.51 -27.39
CA THR A 194 -14.43 70.92 -27.09
C THR A 194 -15.67 71.52 -26.39
N VAL A 195 -15.46 72.06 -25.20
CA VAL A 195 -16.46 72.85 -24.48
C VAL A 195 -16.58 74.23 -25.15
N VAL A 196 -17.77 74.59 -25.60
CA VAL A 196 -18.19 75.97 -25.88
C VAL A 196 -19.51 76.21 -25.13
N PRO A 197 -19.68 77.33 -24.41
CA PRO A 197 -20.87 77.55 -23.58
C PRO A 197 -22.02 78.20 -24.36
N GLY A 198 -23.25 77.77 -24.08
CA GLY A 198 -24.47 78.39 -24.61
C GLY A 198 -25.71 77.91 -23.84
N THR A 199 -26.36 78.87 -23.19
CA THR A 199 -27.52 78.76 -22.28
C THR A 199 -28.86 78.47 -23.02
N PRO A 200 -29.99 78.34 -22.30
CA PRO A 200 -30.85 77.16 -22.22
C PRO A 200 -32.05 77.20 -23.20
N THR A 201 -32.92 76.17 -23.22
CA THR A 201 -34.40 76.29 -23.17
C THR A 201 -35.15 75.00 -23.58
N ALA A 202 -36.12 74.65 -22.72
CA ALA A 202 -37.41 73.95 -22.89
C ALA A 202 -37.52 72.51 -23.46
N THR A 203 -37.99 71.62 -22.56
CA THR A 203 -39.33 70.97 -22.57
C THR A 203 -39.81 70.30 -23.87
N LEU A 204 -39.95 68.96 -23.85
CA LEU A 204 -41.23 68.20 -23.86
C LEU A 204 -40.95 66.67 -23.91
N PRO A 205 -41.85 65.81 -23.36
CA PRO A 205 -41.65 64.36 -23.27
C PRO A 205 -42.53 63.58 -24.31
N PRO A 206 -42.76 62.26 -24.14
CA PRO A 206 -42.23 61.16 -24.93
C PRO A 206 -43.21 60.63 -26.00
N THR A 207 -42.78 59.78 -26.93
CA THR A 207 -43.70 58.87 -27.64
C THR A 207 -42.99 57.57 -28.05
N ALA A 208 -43.62 56.46 -27.69
CA ALA A 208 -43.24 55.09 -27.96
C ALA A 208 -43.21 54.76 -29.45
N THR A 209 -42.35 53.81 -29.86
CA THR A 209 -42.59 53.00 -31.07
C THR A 209 -41.93 51.61 -30.93
N LEU A 210 -42.68 50.64 -31.42
CA LEU A 210 -42.63 49.17 -31.32
C LEU A 210 -41.33 48.51 -31.84
N PRO A 211 -41.08 47.22 -31.49
CA PRO A 211 -39.90 46.49 -31.96
C PRO A 211 -40.13 45.91 -33.37
N PRO A 212 -39.12 45.89 -34.25
CA PRO A 212 -39.15 45.04 -35.44
C PRO A 212 -38.42 43.71 -35.21
N THR A 213 -39.22 42.64 -35.27
CA THR A 213 -39.05 41.37 -35.98
C THR A 213 -37.65 40.90 -36.39
N ALA A 214 -37.38 39.66 -35.98
CA ALA A 214 -36.19 38.85 -36.25
C ALA A 214 -35.85 38.65 -37.74
N THR A 215 -34.55 38.70 -38.04
CA THR A 215 -33.94 38.19 -39.27
C THR A 215 -33.12 36.96 -38.90
N LEU A 216 -33.44 35.80 -39.49
CA LEU A 216 -32.66 34.55 -39.33
C LEU A 216 -31.35 34.63 -40.13
N PRO A 217 -30.20 34.18 -39.58
CA PRO A 217 -28.97 34.04 -40.34
C PRO A 217 -28.96 32.79 -41.24
N PRO A 218 -28.16 32.78 -42.32
CA PRO A 218 -28.16 31.73 -43.34
C PRO A 218 -27.51 30.41 -42.88
N THR A 219 -28.05 29.32 -43.41
CA THR A 219 -27.58 27.92 -43.28
C THR A 219 -26.14 27.76 -43.74
N ALA A 220 -25.27 27.26 -42.86
CA ALA A 220 -23.90 26.88 -43.20
C ALA A 220 -23.86 25.46 -43.80
N THR A 221 -23.26 25.35 -44.98
CA THR A 221 -22.91 24.08 -45.64
C THR A 221 -21.82 23.36 -44.84
N LEU A 222 -22.06 22.08 -44.48
CA LEU A 222 -21.08 21.24 -43.79
C LEU A 222 -19.92 20.86 -44.73
N PRO A 223 -18.65 20.98 -44.31
CA PRO A 223 -17.51 20.43 -45.06
C PRO A 223 -17.47 18.89 -44.98
N PRO A 224 -16.82 18.21 -45.94
CA PRO A 224 -16.80 16.75 -46.00
C PRO A 224 -16.10 16.13 -44.77
N THR A 225 -16.71 15.04 -44.29
CA THR A 225 -16.21 14.18 -43.21
C THR A 225 -14.77 13.74 -43.48
N ALA A 226 -13.84 14.21 -42.65
CA ALA A 226 -12.50 13.65 -42.60
C ALA A 226 -12.60 12.21 -42.06
N THR A 227 -12.33 11.24 -42.91
CA THR A 227 -12.02 9.87 -42.48
C THR A 227 -10.72 9.94 -41.68
N LEU A 228 -10.80 9.76 -40.36
CA LEU A 228 -9.62 9.66 -39.50
C LEU A 228 -8.79 8.43 -39.92
N PRO A 229 -7.49 8.56 -40.20
CA PRO A 229 -6.61 7.39 -40.20
C PRO A 229 -6.48 6.85 -38.77
N PRO A 230 -6.28 5.53 -38.56
CA PRO A 230 -6.08 5.00 -37.21
C PRO A 230 -4.79 5.62 -36.64
N THR A 231 -4.93 6.47 -35.63
CA THR A 231 -3.80 7.07 -34.91
C THR A 231 -4.02 6.85 -33.42
N ALA A 232 -3.36 5.84 -32.87
CA ALA A 232 -3.02 5.73 -31.45
C ALA A 232 -1.95 4.63 -31.25
N THR A 233 -0.67 4.94 -31.50
CA THR A 233 0.47 4.06 -31.12
C THR A 233 1.72 4.84 -30.68
N ALA A 234 1.70 6.18 -30.64
CA ALA A 234 2.90 6.96 -30.28
C ALA A 234 3.10 7.20 -28.76
N LEU A 235 2.06 7.07 -27.93
CA LEU A 235 2.15 7.30 -26.48
C LEU A 235 2.83 6.15 -25.70
N PRO A 236 2.60 4.85 -26.05
CA PRO A 236 3.24 3.72 -25.37
C PRO A 236 4.77 3.65 -25.58
N ASP A 237 5.24 3.76 -26.83
CA ASP A 237 6.68 3.64 -27.16
C ASP A 237 7.51 4.78 -26.54
N ALA A 238 6.93 5.99 -26.49
CA ALA A 238 7.54 7.13 -25.84
C ALA A 238 7.61 6.96 -24.30
N ALA A 239 6.61 6.34 -23.68
CA ALA A 239 6.61 6.03 -22.25
C ALA A 239 7.68 4.99 -21.91
N LEU A 240 7.80 3.93 -22.70
CA LEU A 240 8.83 2.88 -22.53
C LEU A 240 10.26 3.44 -22.61
N THR A 241 10.49 4.37 -23.54
CA THR A 241 11.80 5.01 -23.69
C THR A 241 12.17 5.86 -22.48
N ARG A 242 11.20 6.60 -21.91
CA ARG A 242 11.41 7.41 -20.70
C ARG A 242 11.55 6.56 -19.45
N GLU A 243 10.75 5.49 -19.34
CA GLU A 243 10.87 4.50 -18.26
C GLU A 243 12.29 3.94 -18.18
N ALA A 244 12.88 3.55 -19.32
CA ALA A 244 14.26 3.07 -19.34
C ALA A 244 15.24 4.10 -18.74
N LYS A 245 15.09 5.37 -19.10
CA LYS A 245 15.93 6.46 -18.57
C LYS A 245 15.74 6.65 -17.06
N VAL A 246 14.51 6.64 -16.57
CA VAL A 246 14.22 6.74 -15.14
C VAL A 246 14.79 5.55 -14.37
N LEU A 247 14.66 4.33 -14.91
CA LEU A 247 15.25 3.13 -14.32
C LEU A 247 16.77 3.25 -14.22
N ASP A 248 17.43 3.77 -15.25
CA ASP A 248 18.87 4.05 -15.20
C ASP A 248 19.21 5.06 -14.10
N THR A 249 18.44 6.14 -13.94
CA THR A 249 18.63 7.13 -12.86
C THR A 249 18.50 6.48 -11.48
N ILE A 250 17.44 5.68 -11.25
CA ILE A 250 17.21 4.99 -9.99
C ILE A 250 18.35 4.01 -9.69
N PHE A 251 18.75 3.21 -10.69
CA PHE A 251 19.80 2.23 -10.52
C PHE A 251 21.16 2.89 -10.25
N ASN A 252 21.50 3.97 -10.94
CA ASN A 252 22.72 4.72 -10.68
C ASN A 252 22.73 5.35 -9.28
N ALA A 253 21.61 5.87 -8.79
CA ALA A 253 21.50 6.38 -7.43
C ALA A 253 21.76 5.28 -6.37
N TYR A 254 21.31 4.05 -6.62
CA TYR A 254 21.65 2.89 -5.80
C TYR A 254 23.14 2.57 -5.83
N LEU A 255 23.78 2.57 -7.00
CA LEU A 255 25.23 2.34 -7.13
C LEU A 255 26.04 3.41 -6.41
N ASP A 256 25.68 4.68 -6.57
CA ASP A 256 26.33 5.80 -5.89
C ASP A 256 26.23 5.65 -4.37
N GLN A 257 25.07 5.22 -3.86
CA GLN A 257 24.88 5.01 -2.43
C GLN A 257 25.76 3.87 -1.90
N LEU A 258 25.90 2.76 -2.64
CA LEU A 258 26.81 1.68 -2.25
C LEU A 258 28.27 2.14 -2.25
N ALA A 259 28.67 2.93 -3.26
CA ALA A 259 30.03 3.46 -3.36
C ALA A 259 30.37 4.43 -2.22
N GLN A 260 29.39 5.16 -1.68
CA GLN A 260 29.56 6.01 -0.49
C GLN A 260 29.80 5.20 0.79
N ILE A 261 29.21 4.00 0.90
CA ILE A 261 29.39 3.11 2.06
C ILE A 261 30.76 2.41 1.98
N ASP A 262 31.07 1.82 0.82
CA ASP A 262 32.36 1.21 0.53
C ASP A 262 32.61 1.22 -0.99
N SER A 263 33.62 1.98 -1.41
CA SER A 263 33.99 2.14 -2.82
C SER A 263 34.40 0.86 -3.55
N LEU A 264 34.75 -0.21 -2.81
CA LEU A 264 35.13 -1.50 -3.39
C LEU A 264 33.97 -2.51 -3.40
N ARG A 265 32.84 -2.16 -2.79
CA ARG A 265 31.68 -3.03 -2.68
C ARG A 265 31.04 -3.24 -4.05
N GLN A 266 30.80 -4.49 -4.41
CA GLN A 266 30.06 -4.83 -5.61
C GLN A 266 28.56 -4.86 -5.31
N PRO A 267 27.71 -4.40 -6.25
CA PRO A 267 26.27 -4.50 -6.10
C PRO A 267 25.82 -5.96 -6.23
N ASN A 268 24.96 -6.41 -5.32
CA ASN A 268 24.38 -7.74 -5.39
C ASN A 268 23.09 -7.77 -6.24
N LEU A 269 22.46 -6.61 -6.44
CA LEU A 269 21.31 -6.41 -7.32
C LEU A 269 21.72 -5.86 -8.68
N THR A 270 20.96 -6.24 -9.70
CA THR A 270 21.15 -5.83 -11.09
C THR A 270 20.03 -4.89 -11.53
N ILE A 271 20.26 -4.11 -12.60
CA ILE A 271 19.21 -3.27 -13.18
C ILE A 271 17.97 -4.07 -13.60
N ASP A 272 18.13 -5.34 -13.98
CA ASP A 272 17.01 -6.22 -14.33
C ASP A 272 16.13 -6.54 -13.12
N ASP A 273 16.71 -6.64 -11.91
CA ASP A 273 15.94 -6.80 -10.67
C ASP A 273 15.07 -5.56 -10.42
N PHE A 274 15.61 -4.36 -10.61
CA PHE A 274 14.87 -3.10 -10.48
C PHE A 274 13.77 -2.97 -11.53
N ARG A 275 14.10 -3.23 -12.80
CA ARG A 275 13.13 -3.19 -13.90
C ARG A 275 11.97 -4.15 -13.64
N ALA A 276 12.26 -5.40 -13.31
CA ALA A 276 11.22 -6.39 -13.05
C ALA A 276 10.39 -6.05 -11.80
N ALA A 277 11.04 -5.57 -10.72
CA ALA A 277 10.34 -5.20 -9.49
C ALA A 277 9.31 -4.09 -9.69
N LEU A 278 9.69 -3.07 -10.46
CA LEU A 278 8.85 -1.91 -10.76
C LEU A 278 7.79 -2.26 -11.80
N HIS A 279 8.15 -2.95 -12.88
CA HIS A 279 7.18 -3.44 -13.87
C HIS A 279 6.09 -4.29 -13.19
N ASP A 280 6.45 -5.27 -12.35
CA ASP A 280 5.48 -6.09 -11.62
C ASP A 280 4.56 -5.23 -10.74
N GLN A 281 5.09 -4.22 -10.04
CA GLN A 281 4.29 -3.33 -9.19
C GLN A 281 3.25 -2.55 -9.99
N PHE A 282 3.66 -1.96 -11.11
CA PHE A 282 2.77 -1.13 -11.92
C PHE A 282 1.83 -1.95 -12.79
N ALA A 283 2.22 -3.16 -13.19
CA ALA A 283 1.33 -4.12 -13.83
C ALA A 283 0.18 -4.52 -12.90
N ASP A 284 0.46 -4.77 -11.62
CA ASP A 284 -0.55 -5.11 -10.63
C ASP A 284 -1.51 -3.93 -10.36
N GLN A 285 -0.98 -2.70 -10.29
CA GLN A 285 -1.78 -1.48 -10.14
C GLN A 285 -2.67 -1.25 -11.37
N ALA A 286 -2.10 -1.26 -12.57
CA ALA A 286 -2.85 -1.08 -13.82
C ALA A 286 -3.94 -2.15 -13.97
N LEU A 287 -3.64 -3.40 -13.61
CA LEU A 287 -4.63 -4.47 -13.62
C LEU A 287 -5.76 -4.19 -12.62
N THR A 288 -5.44 -3.73 -11.42
CA THR A 288 -6.42 -3.33 -10.40
C THR A 288 -7.33 -2.23 -10.92
N ASP A 289 -6.79 -1.19 -11.55
CA ASP A 289 -7.56 -0.07 -12.09
C ASP A 289 -8.51 -0.53 -13.22
N VAL A 290 -8.03 -1.41 -14.11
CA VAL A 290 -8.87 -1.98 -15.18
C VAL A 290 -9.99 -2.82 -14.58
N VAL A 291 -9.70 -3.69 -13.61
CA VAL A 291 -10.71 -4.53 -12.96
C VAL A 291 -11.73 -3.64 -12.23
N GLN A 292 -11.30 -2.62 -11.49
CA GLN A 292 -12.18 -1.66 -10.84
C GLN A 292 -13.12 -0.97 -11.83
N ALA A 293 -12.60 -0.53 -12.97
CA ALA A 293 -13.40 0.08 -14.03
C ALA A 293 -14.40 -0.90 -14.67
N ARG A 294 -14.10 -2.21 -14.70
CA ARG A 294 -15.01 -3.25 -15.18
C ARG A 294 -16.10 -3.60 -14.15
N LEU A 295 -15.75 -3.66 -12.87
CA LEU A 295 -16.67 -3.93 -11.78
C LEU A 295 -17.66 -2.78 -11.58
N VAL A 296 -17.18 -1.55 -11.63
CA VAL A 296 -18.00 -0.34 -11.53
C VAL A 296 -17.66 0.58 -12.71
N PRO A 297 -18.38 0.40 -13.84
CA PRO A 297 -18.26 1.29 -14.99
C PRO A 297 -18.57 2.74 -14.61
N ASP A 298 -17.87 3.66 -15.27
CA ASP A 298 -18.20 5.09 -15.13
C ASP A 298 -19.58 5.39 -15.76
N GLU A 299 -19.87 4.74 -16.88
CA GLU A 299 -21.15 4.81 -17.56
C GLU A 299 -22.26 4.20 -16.68
N GLY A 300 -23.29 5.01 -16.38
CA GLY A 300 -24.42 4.58 -15.56
C GLY A 300 -24.17 4.63 -14.04
N PHE A 301 -23.00 5.06 -13.58
CA PHE A 301 -22.79 5.32 -12.15
C PHE A 301 -23.64 6.49 -11.67
N VAL A 302 -24.56 6.22 -10.73
CA VAL A 302 -25.46 7.19 -10.11
C VAL A 302 -24.84 7.71 -8.82
N VAL A 303 -24.75 9.03 -8.71
CA VAL A 303 -24.25 9.72 -7.52
C VAL A 303 -25.29 9.60 -6.40
N SER A 304 -24.85 9.20 -5.22
CA SER A 304 -25.68 9.23 -4.02
C SER A 304 -25.81 10.66 -3.52
N GLU A 305 -27.05 11.09 -3.25
CA GLU A 305 -27.34 12.34 -2.54
C GLU A 305 -27.23 12.19 -1.02
N GLN A 306 -26.99 10.97 -0.52
CA GLN A 306 -26.82 10.74 0.90
C GLN A 306 -25.52 11.41 1.37
N PRO A 307 -25.57 12.26 2.42
CA PRO A 307 -24.38 12.89 2.94
C PRO A 307 -23.47 11.85 3.60
N ARG A 308 -22.17 11.97 3.34
CA ARG A 308 -21.13 11.21 4.03
C ARG A 308 -21.05 11.64 5.49
N GLN A 309 -21.17 12.93 5.76
CA GLN A 309 -21.12 13.51 7.10
C GLN A 309 -22.20 14.57 7.30
N LEU A 310 -22.73 14.64 8.52
CA LEU A 310 -23.60 15.70 9.00
C LEU A 310 -22.84 16.56 10.00
N ARG A 311 -22.88 17.89 9.80
CA ARG A 311 -22.38 18.86 10.77
C ARG A 311 -23.57 19.54 11.41
N THR A 312 -23.66 19.47 12.73
CA THR A 312 -24.81 19.99 13.46
C THR A 312 -24.39 20.87 14.63
N ARG A 313 -25.34 21.68 15.09
CA ARG A 313 -25.29 22.37 16.38
C ARG A 313 -26.49 21.97 17.21
N GLN A 314 -26.33 21.93 18.53
CA GLN A 314 -27.39 21.56 19.45
C GLN A 314 -27.58 22.57 20.58
N ILE A 315 -28.82 22.67 21.03
CA ILE A 315 -29.18 23.17 22.35
C ILE A 315 -29.77 21.98 23.10
N ALA A 316 -29.08 21.53 24.14
CA ALA A 316 -29.49 20.39 24.93
C ALA A 316 -29.99 20.86 26.30
N LEU A 317 -31.22 20.54 26.65
CA LEU A 317 -31.83 20.82 27.95
C LEU A 317 -31.88 19.50 28.71
N ARG A 318 -30.95 19.31 29.63
CA ARG A 318 -30.73 18.02 30.28
C ARG A 318 -31.79 17.75 31.33
N VAL A 319 -32.19 16.49 31.42
CA VAL A 319 -32.99 15.96 32.53
C VAL A 319 -32.07 15.12 33.40
N ASP A 320 -32.11 15.35 34.71
CA ASP A 320 -31.27 14.61 35.66
C ASP A 320 -31.55 13.11 35.55
N PRO A 321 -30.55 12.27 35.20
CA PRO A 321 -30.75 10.84 35.10
C PRO A 321 -31.16 10.17 36.43
N ALA A 322 -30.89 10.82 37.57
CA ALA A 322 -31.21 10.35 38.92
C ALA A 322 -32.55 10.90 39.47
N ALA A 323 -33.33 11.63 38.68
CA ALA A 323 -34.62 12.16 39.09
C ALA A 323 -35.58 11.03 39.55
N THR A 324 -36.23 11.21 40.69
CA THR A 324 -37.16 10.22 41.28
C THR A 324 -38.37 9.97 40.38
N ASP A 325 -38.89 11.01 39.74
CA ASP A 325 -39.89 10.92 38.67
C ASP A 325 -39.30 11.54 37.40
N ARG A 326 -38.65 10.70 36.61
CA ARG A 326 -37.96 11.13 35.40
C ARG A 326 -38.95 11.64 34.34
N GLU A 327 -40.14 11.07 34.25
CA GLU A 327 -41.14 11.50 33.26
C GLU A 327 -41.68 12.89 33.60
N ALA A 328 -42.01 13.14 34.87
CA ALA A 328 -42.38 14.49 35.32
C ALA A 328 -41.27 15.51 35.05
N ALA A 329 -40.00 15.12 35.22
CA ALA A 329 -38.86 15.98 34.91
C ALA A 329 -38.73 16.28 33.40
N PHE A 330 -39.00 15.30 32.52
CA PHE A 330 -39.08 15.54 31.08
C PHE A 330 -40.23 16.48 30.72
N VAL A 331 -41.42 16.28 31.29
CA VAL A 331 -42.58 17.16 31.04
C VAL A 331 -42.30 18.60 31.50
N ALA A 332 -41.68 18.77 32.68
CA ALA A 332 -41.31 20.09 33.18
C ALA A 332 -40.34 20.83 32.25
N ARG A 333 -39.37 20.10 31.68
CA ARG A 333 -38.32 20.68 30.83
C ARG A 333 -38.77 20.95 29.39
N LEU A 334 -39.89 20.38 28.94
CA LEU A 334 -40.45 20.62 27.61
C LEU A 334 -40.79 22.10 27.39
N ALA A 335 -41.38 22.78 28.39
CA ALA A 335 -41.74 24.19 28.28
C ALA A 335 -40.54 25.10 28.01
N ASP A 336 -39.38 24.77 28.59
CA ASP A 336 -38.13 25.50 28.32
C ASP A 336 -37.65 25.25 26.88
N ALA A 337 -37.77 24.02 26.39
CA ALA A 337 -37.40 23.67 25.02
C ALA A 337 -38.31 24.38 24.00
N GLU A 338 -39.61 24.43 24.25
CA GLU A 338 -40.57 25.17 23.43
C GLU A 338 -40.29 26.67 23.42
N THR A 339 -39.88 27.22 24.57
CA THR A 339 -39.48 28.64 24.67
C THR A 339 -38.26 28.93 23.81
N VAL A 340 -37.20 28.11 23.91
CA VAL A 340 -36.00 28.25 23.08
C VAL A 340 -36.35 28.14 21.60
N ARG A 341 -37.23 27.19 21.23
CA ARG A 341 -37.68 27.04 19.84
C ARG A 341 -38.41 28.29 19.35
N ALA A 342 -39.30 28.87 20.16
CA ALA A 342 -40.02 30.09 19.80
C ALA A 342 -39.07 31.29 19.62
N GLU A 343 -38.02 31.40 20.44
CA GLU A 343 -36.98 32.43 20.27
C GLU A 343 -36.19 32.23 18.97
N LEU A 344 -35.86 30.99 18.59
CA LEU A 344 -35.22 30.68 17.30
C LEU A 344 -36.14 31.02 16.12
N ASP A 345 -37.44 30.69 16.20
CA ASP A 345 -38.43 31.03 15.17
C ASP A 345 -38.64 32.55 15.04
N ALA A 346 -38.41 33.31 16.12
CA ALA A 346 -38.41 34.78 16.10
C ALA A 346 -37.11 35.39 15.52
N GLY A 347 -36.14 34.56 15.13
CA GLY A 347 -34.89 35.00 14.49
C GLY A 347 -33.71 35.20 15.45
N ALA A 348 -33.77 34.66 16.67
CA ALA A 348 -32.61 34.64 17.55
C ALA A 348 -31.45 33.80 16.97
N ASP A 349 -30.21 34.21 17.24
CA ASP A 349 -29.02 33.47 16.81
C ASP A 349 -28.86 32.15 17.59
N PHE A 350 -28.71 31.04 16.87
CA PHE A 350 -28.62 29.71 17.47
C PHE A 350 -27.41 29.58 18.40
N ALA A 351 -26.24 30.09 17.98
CA ALA A 351 -25.02 29.98 18.77
C ALA A 351 -25.10 30.78 20.08
N THR A 352 -25.79 31.92 20.05
CA THR A 352 -26.06 32.75 21.23
C THR A 352 -27.00 32.01 22.19
N LEU A 353 -28.13 31.50 21.70
CA LEU A 353 -29.05 30.73 22.56
C LEU A 353 -28.42 29.44 23.07
N ALA A 354 -27.55 28.79 22.30
CA ALA A 354 -26.79 27.64 22.76
C ALA A 354 -25.93 28.02 23.97
N ARG A 355 -25.15 29.10 23.90
CA ARG A 355 -24.32 29.58 25.02
C ARG A 355 -25.13 29.91 26.28
N GLU A 356 -26.30 30.50 26.10
CA GLU A 356 -27.14 30.99 27.21
C GLU A 356 -28.01 29.91 27.85
N ARG A 357 -28.53 28.97 27.05
CA ARG A 357 -29.60 28.04 27.46
C ARG A 357 -29.23 26.57 27.41
N SER A 358 -28.16 26.18 26.71
CA SER A 358 -27.76 24.77 26.63
C SER A 358 -27.13 24.30 27.95
N ASP A 359 -27.56 23.14 28.41
CA ASP A 359 -26.98 22.40 29.54
C ASP A 359 -25.83 21.46 29.08
N ASP A 360 -25.51 21.39 27.78
CA ASP A 360 -24.36 20.63 27.27
C ASP A 360 -23.07 21.45 27.36
N THR A 361 -22.34 21.28 28.46
CA THR A 361 -21.09 22.00 28.74
C THR A 361 -19.97 21.74 27.75
N ARG A 362 -20.02 20.67 26.94
CA ARG A 362 -18.99 20.40 25.91
C ARG A 362 -19.15 21.29 24.68
N SER A 363 -20.39 21.50 24.23
CA SER A 363 -20.67 22.23 23.00
C SER A 363 -21.15 23.66 23.24
N ARG A 364 -21.71 23.95 24.43
CA ARG A 364 -22.33 25.24 24.77
C ARG A 364 -21.45 26.43 24.42
N GLU A 365 -20.21 26.45 24.88
CA GLU A 365 -19.30 27.60 24.68
C GLU A 365 -18.96 27.80 23.19
N ASP A 366 -18.92 26.71 22.42
CA ASP A 366 -18.70 26.70 20.96
C ASP A 366 -20.01 26.81 20.16
N GLY A 367 -21.01 27.51 20.72
CA GLY A 367 -22.28 27.77 20.03
C GLY A 367 -23.11 26.52 19.75
N GLY A 368 -22.93 25.46 20.56
CA GLY A 368 -23.63 24.19 20.42
C GLY A 368 -23.02 23.24 19.41
N THR A 369 -21.83 23.51 18.87
CA THR A 369 -21.21 22.67 17.83
C THR A 369 -20.98 21.23 18.31
N VAL A 370 -21.50 20.28 17.54
CA VAL A 370 -21.31 18.84 17.74
C VAL A 370 -20.26 18.35 16.76
N ALA A 371 -19.42 17.40 17.19
CA ALA A 371 -18.48 16.73 16.30
C ALA A 371 -19.22 16.16 15.08
N ALA A 372 -18.64 16.32 13.89
CA ALA A 372 -19.23 15.76 12.69
C ALA A 372 -19.38 14.24 12.83
N PHE A 373 -20.50 13.72 12.36
CA PHE A 373 -20.77 12.29 12.40
C PHE A 373 -21.20 11.80 11.02
N ASP A 374 -20.86 10.55 10.74
CA ASP A 374 -21.24 9.91 9.49
C ASP A 374 -22.72 9.55 9.47
N TRP A 375 -23.19 8.98 8.35
CA TRP A 375 -24.57 8.55 8.26
C TRP A 375 -24.94 7.52 9.33
N SER A 376 -24.02 6.70 9.85
CA SER A 376 -24.26 5.72 10.93
C SER A 376 -24.31 6.34 12.33
N GLY A 377 -23.92 7.61 12.48
CA GLY A 377 -23.84 8.33 13.73
C GLY A 377 -22.51 8.15 14.47
N ALA A 378 -21.49 7.59 13.82
CA ALA A 378 -20.14 7.53 14.36
C ALA A 378 -19.41 8.85 14.11
N THR A 379 -18.76 9.39 15.15
CA THR A 379 -17.88 10.55 15.05
C THR A 379 -16.43 10.11 14.76
N ASP A 380 -15.60 11.02 14.26
CA ASP A 380 -14.16 10.76 14.05
C ASP A 380 -13.44 10.39 15.37
N GLY A 381 -14.00 10.76 16.53
CA GLY A 381 -13.50 10.41 17.86
C GLY A 381 -13.95 9.02 18.35
N GLY A 382 -14.71 8.26 17.56
CA GLY A 382 -15.25 6.96 17.93
C GLY A 382 -16.48 7.02 18.85
N GLU A 383 -17.07 8.20 19.05
CA GLU A 383 -18.30 8.36 19.82
C GLU A 383 -19.52 8.06 18.95
N GLN A 384 -20.59 7.55 19.56
CA GLN A 384 -21.85 7.27 18.88
C GLN A 384 -22.90 8.31 19.27
N ILE A 385 -23.51 8.93 18.27
CA ILE A 385 -24.63 9.86 18.44
C ILE A 385 -25.90 9.09 18.86
N ASP A 386 -26.66 9.67 19.79
CA ASP A 386 -27.93 9.10 20.26
C ASP A 386 -28.87 8.83 19.07
N PRO A 387 -29.50 7.65 18.98
CA PRO A 387 -30.32 7.28 17.82
C PRO A 387 -31.46 8.26 17.51
N ALA A 388 -32.09 8.86 18.52
CA ALA A 388 -33.18 9.81 18.32
C ALA A 388 -32.65 11.15 17.75
N TYR A 389 -31.46 11.56 18.19
CA TYR A 389 -30.77 12.73 17.62
C TYR A 389 -30.40 12.48 16.16
N LEU A 390 -29.84 11.31 15.87
CA LEU A 390 -29.44 10.93 14.52
C LEU A 390 -30.62 10.87 13.56
N GLU A 391 -31.76 10.31 13.98
CA GLU A 391 -32.98 10.25 13.18
C GLU A 391 -33.47 11.65 12.80
N VAL A 392 -33.55 12.57 13.77
CA VAL A 392 -33.97 13.95 13.52
C VAL A 392 -32.96 14.68 12.62
N ALA A 393 -31.67 14.59 12.90
CA ALA A 393 -30.64 15.24 12.10
C ALA A 393 -30.64 14.78 10.64
N ARG A 394 -30.85 13.48 10.37
CA ARG A 394 -30.93 12.94 9.00
C ARG A 394 -32.12 13.50 8.21
N GLY A 395 -33.24 13.74 8.87
CA GLY A 395 -34.47 14.26 8.27
C GLY A 395 -34.47 15.77 8.00
N LEU A 396 -33.44 16.50 8.43
CA LEU A 396 -33.36 17.96 8.28
C LEU A 396 -32.45 18.38 7.13
N GLU A 397 -32.90 19.36 6.36
CA GLU A 397 -32.10 20.03 5.33
C GLU A 397 -31.01 20.90 5.94
N ALA A 398 -29.97 21.21 5.15
CA ALA A 398 -28.93 22.15 5.59
C ALA A 398 -29.53 23.53 5.93
N GLY A 399 -29.15 24.07 7.07
CA GLY A 399 -29.68 25.29 7.70
C GLY A 399 -30.94 25.07 8.56
N ALA A 400 -31.66 23.95 8.42
CA ALA A 400 -32.92 23.72 9.11
C ALA A 400 -32.74 23.44 10.61
N ILE A 401 -33.68 23.91 11.42
CA ILE A 401 -33.74 23.72 12.86
C ILE A 401 -34.89 22.76 13.19
N SER A 402 -34.67 21.81 14.08
CA SER A 402 -35.66 20.82 14.52
C SER A 402 -36.68 21.40 15.51
N ALA A 403 -37.86 20.78 15.60
CA ALA A 403 -38.67 20.91 16.81
C ALA A 403 -37.92 20.30 18.02
N PRO A 404 -38.26 20.67 19.27
CA PRO A 404 -37.78 19.96 20.44
C PRO A 404 -38.09 18.47 20.36
N PHE A 405 -37.08 17.62 20.54
CA PHE A 405 -37.24 16.17 20.56
C PHE A 405 -36.53 15.56 21.77
N ARG A 406 -37.03 14.41 22.21
CA ARG A 406 -36.55 13.72 23.41
C ARG A 406 -35.44 12.74 23.05
N THR A 407 -34.35 12.77 23.81
CA THR A 407 -33.28 11.75 23.80
C THR A 407 -33.17 11.09 25.17
N THR A 408 -32.20 10.20 25.34
CA THR A 408 -31.85 9.64 26.65
C THR A 408 -31.38 10.68 27.67
N PHE A 409 -30.86 11.82 27.21
CA PHE A 409 -30.26 12.88 28.05
C PHE A 409 -31.21 14.01 28.43
N GLY A 410 -32.27 14.23 27.66
CA GLY A 410 -33.14 15.39 27.83
C GLY A 410 -33.88 15.78 26.56
N TRP A 411 -34.21 17.07 26.46
CA TRP A 411 -34.75 17.66 25.24
C TRP A 411 -33.64 18.29 24.43
N HIS A 412 -33.65 18.07 23.12
CA HIS A 412 -32.68 18.64 22.21
C HIS A 412 -33.39 19.43 21.11
N ILE A 413 -32.75 20.51 20.71
CA ILE A 413 -33.04 21.22 19.46
C ILE A 413 -31.76 21.16 18.65
N VAL A 414 -31.85 20.65 17.42
CA VAL A 414 -30.71 20.52 16.52
C VAL A 414 -30.87 21.44 15.32
N GLN A 415 -29.77 22.05 14.90
CA GLN A 415 -29.64 22.68 13.60
C GLN A 415 -28.65 21.87 12.75
N VAL A 416 -29.03 21.49 11.53
CA VAL A 416 -28.07 20.96 10.56
C VAL A 416 -27.37 22.14 9.93
N VAL A 417 -26.06 22.30 10.16
CA VAL A 417 -25.28 23.39 9.58
C VAL A 417 -24.91 23.05 8.14
N GLU A 418 -24.46 21.82 7.91
CA GLU A 418 -23.98 21.38 6.61
C GLU A 418 -24.22 19.88 6.45
N ARG A 419 -24.59 19.49 5.22
CA ARG A 419 -24.67 18.10 4.77
C ARG A 419 -23.53 17.88 3.78
N VAL A 420 -22.49 17.16 4.19
CA VAL A 420 -21.29 16.95 3.36
C VAL A 420 -21.55 15.77 2.44
N VAL A 421 -21.79 16.04 1.16
CA VAL A 421 -21.93 15.03 0.10
C VAL A 421 -20.66 15.05 -0.72
N ASP A 422 -20.04 13.88 -0.91
CA ASP A 422 -18.84 13.77 -1.72
C ASP A 422 -19.16 14.01 -3.20
N GLU A 423 -18.21 14.57 -3.94
CA GLU A 423 -18.37 14.74 -5.39
C GLU A 423 -18.39 13.40 -6.12
N ARG A 424 -18.98 13.39 -7.32
CA ARG A 424 -19.07 12.19 -8.18
C ARG A 424 -17.76 11.41 -8.30
N PRO A 425 -16.58 12.02 -8.56
CA PRO A 425 -15.34 11.27 -8.70
C PRO A 425 -14.92 10.54 -7.41
N ALA A 426 -15.15 11.15 -6.25
CA ALA A 426 -14.85 10.54 -4.96
C ALA A 426 -15.78 9.35 -4.68
N GLN A 427 -17.09 9.51 -4.93
CA GLN A 427 -18.06 8.42 -4.78
C GLN A 427 -17.76 7.24 -5.71
N LEU A 428 -17.42 7.51 -6.98
CA LEU A 428 -17.05 6.47 -7.94
C LEU A 428 -15.81 5.71 -7.50
N ARG A 429 -14.79 6.42 -7.00
CA ARG A 429 -13.56 5.80 -6.48
C ARG A 429 -13.87 4.88 -5.30
N THR A 430 -14.65 5.35 -4.32
CA THR A 430 -15.07 4.53 -3.18
C THR A 430 -15.84 3.30 -3.63
N ALA A 431 -16.83 3.45 -4.53
CA ALA A 431 -17.61 2.34 -5.06
C ALA A 431 -16.73 1.30 -5.76
N ARG A 432 -15.76 1.75 -6.57
CA ARG A 432 -14.77 0.89 -7.23
C ARG A 432 -13.91 0.12 -6.24
N THR A 433 -13.36 0.81 -5.24
CA THR A 433 -12.55 0.18 -4.19
C THR A 433 -13.36 -0.87 -3.44
N THR A 434 -14.56 -0.54 -2.97
CA THR A 434 -15.44 -1.47 -2.25
C THR A 434 -15.80 -2.69 -3.09
N ALA A 435 -16.18 -2.49 -4.36
CA ALA A 435 -16.51 -3.58 -5.26
C ALA A 435 -15.30 -4.49 -5.53
N PHE A 436 -14.12 -3.90 -5.71
CA PHE A 436 -12.88 -4.64 -5.91
C PHE A 436 -12.47 -5.44 -4.67
N GLU A 437 -12.56 -4.86 -3.48
CA GLU A 437 -12.26 -5.56 -2.21
C GLU A 437 -13.19 -6.76 -2.00
N ALA A 438 -14.49 -6.60 -2.25
CA ALA A 438 -15.46 -7.69 -2.19
C ALA A 438 -15.14 -8.77 -3.24
N TRP A 439 -14.86 -8.36 -4.47
CA TRP A 439 -14.53 -9.26 -5.56
C TRP A 439 -13.27 -10.07 -5.26
N ILE A 440 -12.15 -9.42 -4.89
CA ILE A 440 -10.88 -10.13 -4.65
C ILE A 440 -10.98 -11.06 -3.43
N ALA A 441 -11.77 -10.71 -2.41
CA ALA A 441 -12.06 -11.61 -1.30
C ALA A 441 -12.74 -12.90 -1.77
N GLU A 442 -13.74 -12.79 -2.65
CA GLU A 442 -14.38 -13.96 -3.26
C GLU A 442 -13.40 -14.77 -4.12
N GLN A 443 -12.48 -14.12 -4.85
CA GLN A 443 -11.46 -14.83 -5.65
C GLN A 443 -10.46 -15.60 -4.77
N ARG A 444 -10.11 -15.09 -3.59
CA ARG A 444 -9.25 -15.77 -2.60
C ARG A 444 -9.91 -17.07 -2.11
N ASP A 445 -11.22 -17.07 -1.88
CA ASP A 445 -11.96 -18.26 -1.44
C ASP A 445 -12.08 -19.31 -2.56
N ARG A 446 -12.12 -18.87 -3.83
CA ARG A 446 -12.27 -19.75 -5.00
C ARG A 446 -10.96 -20.37 -5.48
N THR A 447 -9.82 -19.76 -5.16
CA THR A 447 -8.51 -20.17 -5.70
C THR A 447 -7.75 -20.96 -4.65
N PRO A 448 -7.54 -22.29 -4.83
CA PRO A 448 -6.85 -23.08 -3.83
C PRO A 448 -5.39 -22.62 -3.73
N VAL A 449 -4.97 -22.34 -2.49
CA VAL A 449 -3.58 -22.00 -2.15
C VAL A 449 -2.97 -23.15 -1.37
N GLU A 450 -1.93 -23.79 -1.94
CA GLU A 450 -1.18 -24.85 -1.28
C GLU A 450 0.21 -24.31 -0.88
N ARG A 451 0.56 -24.38 0.41
CA ARG A 451 1.90 -24.03 0.91
C ARG A 451 2.72 -25.29 1.13
N ILE A 452 3.99 -25.27 0.72
CA ILE A 452 4.88 -26.43 0.80
C ILE A 452 6.23 -26.00 1.42
N PRO A 453 6.63 -26.57 2.58
CA PRO A 453 5.91 -27.56 3.38
C PRO A 453 4.63 -26.99 4.02
N ALA A 454 3.65 -27.86 4.27
CA ALA A 454 2.43 -27.47 4.98
C ALA A 454 2.82 -26.90 6.34
N GLN A 455 2.41 -25.66 6.63
CA GLN A 455 2.62 -25.08 7.94
C GLN A 455 1.85 -25.93 8.95
N SER A 456 2.55 -26.49 9.94
CA SER A 456 1.86 -26.96 11.15
C SER A 456 1.20 -25.73 11.76
N PRO A 457 -0.13 -25.73 12.01
CA PRO A 457 -0.72 -24.64 12.77
C PRO A 457 0.07 -24.55 14.08
N THR A 458 0.64 -23.37 14.36
CA THR A 458 1.10 -23.07 15.72
C THR A 458 -0.06 -23.45 16.63
N PRO A 459 0.09 -24.40 17.57
CA PRO A 459 -1.00 -24.76 18.44
C PRO A 459 -1.50 -23.46 19.06
N THR A 460 -2.75 -23.09 18.75
CA THR A 460 -3.47 -22.09 19.51
C THR A 460 -3.30 -22.52 20.94
N ALA A 461 -2.52 -21.78 21.73
CA ALA A 461 -2.51 -21.98 23.16
C ALA A 461 -3.99 -21.92 23.55
N GLU A 462 -4.53 -23.03 24.07
CA GLU A 462 -5.83 -23.00 24.71
C GLU A 462 -5.83 -21.77 25.63
N PRO A 463 -6.92 -20.98 25.67
CA PRO A 463 -7.00 -19.86 26.60
C PRO A 463 -6.74 -20.44 27.99
N THR A 464 -5.51 -20.25 28.48
CA THR A 464 -5.17 -20.59 29.86
C THR A 464 -5.97 -19.59 30.66
N GLY A 465 -6.91 -20.13 31.43
CA GLY A 465 -7.98 -19.37 32.07
C GLY A 465 -7.48 -18.11 32.77
N THR A 466 -8.32 -17.09 32.76
CA THR A 466 -8.26 -15.86 33.58
C THR A 466 -6.84 -15.35 33.81
N ALA A 467 -6.44 -14.37 32.99
CA ALA A 467 -5.29 -13.52 33.29
C ALA A 467 -5.37 -13.06 34.75
N ALA A 468 -4.33 -13.36 35.54
CA ALA A 468 -4.18 -12.75 36.85
C ALA A 468 -4.19 -11.22 36.68
N PRO A 469 -4.86 -10.47 37.56
CA PRO A 469 -4.88 -9.02 37.45
C PRO A 469 -3.45 -8.49 37.48
N LEU A 470 -3.13 -7.63 36.50
CA LEU A 470 -1.87 -6.90 36.45
C LEU A 470 -1.65 -6.19 37.79
N PRO A 471 -0.42 -6.16 38.34
CA PRO A 471 -0.14 -5.36 39.52
C PRO A 471 -0.42 -3.89 39.19
N THR A 472 -1.38 -3.30 39.90
CA THR A 472 -1.66 -1.87 39.85
C THR A 472 -0.40 -1.10 40.24
N VAL A 473 0.19 -0.38 39.29
CA VAL A 473 1.24 0.60 39.58
C VAL A 473 0.55 1.82 40.18
N ASP A 474 0.73 2.00 41.49
CA ASP A 474 0.30 3.21 42.20
C ASP A 474 1.21 4.38 41.81
N LEU A 475 0.69 5.29 40.97
CA LEU A 475 1.39 6.49 40.50
C LEU A 475 1.56 7.57 41.59
N ALA A 476 1.16 7.31 42.84
CA ALA A 476 1.30 8.25 43.96
C ALA A 476 2.44 7.91 44.94
N ALA A 477 3.25 6.88 44.70
CA ALA A 477 4.37 6.55 45.58
C ALA A 477 5.63 7.42 45.28
N PRO A 478 6.34 7.96 46.29
CA PRO A 478 7.59 8.69 46.07
C PRO A 478 8.67 7.76 45.47
N PRO A 479 9.58 8.28 44.63
CA PRO A 479 10.54 7.43 43.91
C PRO A 479 11.44 6.68 44.90
N SER A 480 11.47 5.35 44.79
CA SER A 480 12.44 4.51 45.51
C SER A 480 13.83 4.70 44.90
N PRO A 481 14.89 4.82 45.71
CA PRO A 481 16.23 5.11 45.20
C PRO A 481 16.81 3.94 44.41
N THR A 482 17.40 4.25 43.25
CA THR A 482 18.17 3.32 42.42
C THR A 482 19.30 2.67 43.22
N PRO A 483 19.38 1.33 43.31
CA PRO A 483 20.51 0.68 43.97
C PRO A 483 21.77 0.86 43.12
N LEU A 484 22.85 1.34 43.73
CA LEU A 484 24.19 1.34 43.11
C LEU A 484 24.66 -0.10 42.86
N PRO A 485 25.43 -0.35 41.78
CA PRO A 485 25.95 -1.68 41.48
C PRO A 485 26.94 -2.14 42.56
N SER A 486 26.73 -3.35 43.08
CA SER A 486 27.64 -4.02 44.00
C SER A 486 28.84 -4.63 43.25
N PRO A 487 30.08 -4.52 43.77
CA PRO A 487 31.27 -5.07 43.12
C PRO A 487 31.32 -6.61 43.19
N THR A 488 31.71 -7.22 42.08
CA THR A 488 31.91 -8.67 41.90
C THR A 488 32.99 -9.22 42.85
N PRO A 489 32.76 -10.31 43.60
CA PRO A 489 33.79 -10.92 44.43
C PRO A 489 34.74 -11.81 43.60
N LEU A 490 36.02 -11.73 43.93
CA LEU A 490 37.10 -12.58 43.41
C LEU A 490 37.01 -14.02 43.95
N PRO A 491 37.47 -15.05 43.20
CA PRO A 491 37.45 -16.44 43.66
C PRO A 491 38.70 -16.79 44.50
N LEU A 492 38.48 -17.32 45.70
CA LEU A 492 39.41 -18.11 46.52
C LEU A 492 39.04 -19.60 46.33
N GLU A 493 39.89 -20.63 46.34
CA GLU A 493 41.34 -20.80 46.49
C GLU A 493 41.62 -22.25 46.02
N GLY A 494 42.77 -22.50 45.39
CA GLY A 494 43.28 -23.84 45.11
C GLY A 494 44.46 -24.14 46.03
N VAL A 495 44.24 -24.98 47.03
CA VAL A 495 45.23 -25.47 48.00
C VAL A 495 46.35 -26.25 47.31
N THR A 496 47.61 -25.90 47.60
CA THR A 496 48.68 -26.92 47.69
C THR A 496 49.66 -26.53 48.80
N ALA A 497 49.94 -27.52 49.64
CA ALA A 497 50.69 -27.44 50.87
C ALA A 497 52.22 -27.33 50.66
N THR A 498 52.83 -26.65 51.63
CA THR A 498 54.17 -26.75 52.28
C THR A 498 55.19 -27.79 51.76
N PRO A 499 56.51 -27.53 51.88
CA PRO A 499 57.22 -27.58 53.17
C PRO A 499 58.27 -26.45 53.37
N THR A 500 58.37 -25.82 54.54
CA THR A 500 59.30 -26.14 55.66
C THR A 500 60.80 -25.99 55.35
N GLY A 501 61.46 -25.07 56.05
CA GLY A 501 62.83 -25.27 56.56
C GLY A 501 63.92 -24.31 56.06
N ASP A 502 64.41 -23.51 57.02
CA ASP A 502 65.67 -22.75 57.13
C ASP A 502 65.91 -21.46 56.31
#